data_AF-A0A7Y7EC88-F1
#
_entry.id   AF-A0A7Y7EC88-F1
#
_cell.length_a   1.000
_cell.length_b   1.000
_cell.length_c   1.000
_cell.angle_alpha   90.00
_cell.angle_beta   90.00
_cell.angle_gamma   90.00
#
_symmetry.space_group_name_H-M   'P 1'
#
loop_
_entity.id
_entity.type
_entity.pdbx_description
1 polymer ?
#
loop_
_entity_poly.entity_id
_entity_poly.type
_entity_poly.pdbx_seq_one_letter_code
_entity_poly.pdbx_strand_id
1 'polypeptide(L)'
;IEAEKAGLKVEFKAKDVLEYPGELLAKFEEQPDLKTAFEALTPGRKRGYIIHFTQPKQAQTRVSRIEKCIAKIMEGKGFFDR
;
A
#
# COMPACT_ATOMS: atom_id res chain seq x y z
N ILE A 1 3.75 20.76 13.28
CA ILE A 1 4.00 19.78 12.20
C ILE A 1 2.65 19.60 11.51
N GLU A 2 2.37 20.45 10.53
CA GLU A 2 1.07 20.60 9.88
C GLU A 2 1.10 19.86 8.54
N ALA A 3 0.46 18.70 8.45
CA ALA A 3 0.26 18.02 7.16
C ALA A 3 -1.02 17.17 7.08
N GLU A 4 -2.05 17.48 7.87
CA GLU A 4 -3.36 16.80 7.81
C GLU A 4 -4.47 17.77 7.42
N LYS A 5 -4.35 18.42 6.27
CA LYS A 5 -5.47 19.09 5.59
C LYS A 5 -5.36 18.93 4.08
N ALA A 6 -5.49 17.70 3.61
CA ALA A 6 -5.80 17.45 2.21
C ALA A 6 -6.75 16.26 2.11
N GLY A 7 -7.95 16.44 2.68
CA GLY A 7 -9.15 15.71 2.27
C GLY A 7 -9.59 16.09 0.85
N LEU A 8 -8.67 16.18 -0.11
CA LEU A 8 -9.03 16.13 -1.51
C LEU A 8 -9.47 14.69 -1.75
N LYS A 9 -10.79 14.46 -1.74
CA LYS A 9 -11.43 13.38 -2.48
C LYS A 9 -11.04 13.57 -3.94
N VAL A 10 -9.82 13.18 -4.29
CA VAL A 10 -9.46 13.06 -5.69
C VAL A 10 -10.19 11.83 -6.15
N GLU A 11 -11.31 12.05 -6.84
CA GLU A 11 -11.93 11.06 -7.71
C GLU A 11 -10.92 10.78 -8.84
N PHE A 12 -9.85 10.05 -8.50
CA PHE A 12 -8.94 9.49 -9.48
C PHE A 12 -9.77 8.47 -10.26
N LYS A 13 -10.32 8.92 -11.38
CA LYS A 13 -11.03 8.13 -12.39
C LYS A 13 -10.25 6.84 -12.65
N ALA A 14 -10.68 5.75 -12.00
CA ALA A 14 -10.75 4.34 -12.41
C ALA A 14 -9.67 3.72 -13.34
N LYS A 15 -8.53 4.37 -13.62
CA LYS A 15 -7.50 3.91 -14.56
C LYS A 15 -6.26 3.36 -13.87
N ASP A 16 -6.13 3.52 -12.57
CA ASP A 16 -5.10 2.85 -11.77
C ASP A 16 -5.60 1.50 -11.27
N VAL A 17 -5.95 0.62 -12.21
CA VAL A 17 -6.03 -0.82 -11.94
C VAL A 17 -4.60 -1.33 -11.80
N LEU A 18 -3.90 -0.86 -10.77
CA LEU A 18 -2.64 -1.44 -10.35
C LEU A 18 -2.99 -2.77 -9.70
N GLU A 19 -2.79 -3.86 -10.44
CA GLU A 19 -3.03 -5.21 -9.93
C GLU A 19 -2.18 -5.44 -8.68
N TYR A 20 -2.84 -5.93 -7.63
CA TYR A 20 -2.16 -6.27 -6.40
C TYR A 20 -1.38 -7.57 -6.63
N PRO A 21 -0.09 -7.63 -6.23
CA PRO A 21 0.64 -8.88 -6.32
C PRO A 21 -0.04 -9.93 -5.42
N GLY A 22 -0.07 -11.18 -5.88
CA GLY A 22 -0.74 -12.26 -5.13
C GLY A 22 -0.23 -12.41 -3.70
N GLU A 23 1.04 -12.08 -3.46
CA GLU A 23 1.63 -12.10 -2.11
C GLU A 23 1.02 -11.05 -1.18
N LEU A 24 0.60 -9.89 -1.71
CA LEU A 24 -0.08 -8.87 -0.91
C LEU A 24 -1.53 -9.30 -0.61
N LEU A 25 -2.21 -9.90 -1.58
CA LEU A 25 -3.55 -10.45 -1.38
C LEU A 25 -3.55 -11.57 -0.33
N ALA A 26 -2.58 -12.48 -0.39
CA ALA A 26 -2.40 -13.52 0.64
C ALA A 26 -2.21 -12.90 2.04
N LYS A 27 -1.42 -11.82 2.14
CA LYS A 27 -1.25 -11.10 3.42
C LYS A 27 -2.53 -10.42 3.90
N PHE A 28 -3.39 -9.96 3.00
CA PHE A 28 -4.71 -9.43 3.38
C PHE A 28 -5.66 -10.52 3.88
N GLU A 29 -5.57 -11.74 3.36
CA GLU A 29 -6.33 -12.88 3.86
C GLU A 29 -5.80 -13.35 5.23
N GLU A 30 -4.48 -13.39 5.41
CA GLU A 30 -3.84 -13.71 6.70
C GLU A 30 -4.08 -12.62 7.76
N GLN A 31 -4.09 -11.35 7.37
CA GLN A 31 -4.21 -10.19 8.25
C GLN A 31 -5.26 -9.20 7.71
N PRO A 32 -6.54 -9.37 8.10
CA PRO A 32 -7.60 -8.47 7.69
C PRO A 32 -7.36 -7.00 8.08
N ASP A 33 -6.73 -6.75 9.23
CA ASP A 33 -6.40 -5.39 9.68
C ASP A 33 -5.43 -4.69 8.73
N LEU A 34 -4.47 -5.43 8.16
CA LEU A 34 -3.54 -4.90 7.16
C LEU A 34 -4.29 -4.47 5.90
N LYS A 35 -5.30 -5.24 5.47
CA LYS A 35 -6.17 -4.88 4.36
C LYS A 35 -6.88 -3.57 4.64
N THR A 36 -7.52 -3.44 5.81
CA THR A 36 -8.23 -2.23 6.20
C THR A 36 -7.30 -1.02 6.27
N ALA A 37 -6.12 -1.17 6.89
CA ALA A 37 -5.13 -0.11 6.97
C ALA A 37 -4.63 0.30 5.56
N PHE A 38 -4.36 -0.66 4.69
CA PHE A 38 -3.95 -0.40 3.32
C PHE A 38 -5.05 0.28 2.51
N GLU A 39 -6.30 -0.16 2.66
CA GLU A 39 -7.47 0.41 2.00
C GLU A 39 -7.79 1.83 2.51
N ALA A 40 -7.43 2.16 3.74
CA ALA A 40 -7.54 3.51 4.30
C ALA A 40 -6.49 4.49 3.74
N LEU A 41 -5.40 4.01 3.13
CA LEU A 41 -4.40 4.86 2.50
C LEU A 41 -4.97 5.63 1.30
N THR A 42 -4.45 6.84 1.06
CA THR A 42 -4.78 7.60 -0.15
C THR A 42 -4.28 6.87 -1.41
N PRO A 43 -4.93 7.06 -2.59
CA PRO A 43 -4.54 6.39 -3.83
C PRO A 43 -3.04 6.55 -4.18
N GLY A 44 -2.47 7.73 -3.93
CA GLY A 44 -1.04 7.98 -4.14
C GLY A 44 -0.13 7.15 -3.21
N ARG A 45 -0.51 7.02 -1.93
CA ARG A 45 0.22 6.18 -0.97
C ARG A 45 0.14 4.70 -1.35
N LYS A 46 -1.06 4.21 -1.72
CA LYS A 46 -1.26 2.84 -2.24
C LYS A 46 -0.38 2.57 -3.46
N ARG A 47 -0.39 3.49 -4.43
CA ARG A 47 0.39 3.37 -5.67
C ARG A 47 1.89 3.22 -5.41
N GLY A 48 2.44 3.99 -4.47
CA GLY A 48 3.84 3.87 -4.08
C GLY A 48 4.20 2.47 -3.57
N TYR A 49 3.35 1.90 -2.72
CA TYR A 49 3.52 0.52 -2.24
C TYR A 49 3.40 -0.51 -3.35
N ILE A 50 2.37 -0.43 -4.21
CA ILE A 50 2.20 -1.41 -5.30
C ILE A 50 3.39 -1.41 -6.25
N ILE A 51 3.91 -0.22 -6.62
CA ILE A 51 5.13 -0.13 -7.44
C ILE A 51 6.32 -0.78 -6.74
N HIS A 52 6.51 -0.51 -5.44
CA HIS A 52 7.59 -1.10 -4.66
C HIS A 52 7.48 -2.64 -4.56
N PHE A 53 6.27 -3.17 -4.41
CA PHE A 53 6.02 -4.61 -4.28
C PHE A 53 6.05 -5.35 -5.61
N THR A 54 5.71 -4.71 -6.73
CA THR A 54 5.69 -5.35 -8.06
C THR A 54 7.03 -5.26 -8.79
N GLN A 55 7.93 -4.36 -8.39
CA GLN A 55 9.24 -4.20 -9.00
C GLN A 55 10.14 -5.47 -9.01
N PRO A 56 10.22 -6.30 -7.94
CA PRO A 56 11.06 -7.49 -7.96
C PRO A 56 10.35 -8.69 -8.61
N LYS A 57 11.09 -9.40 -9.46
CA LYS A 57 10.60 -10.61 -10.17
C LYS A 57 10.41 -11.82 -9.26
N GLN A 58 11.21 -11.92 -8.19
CA GLN A 58 11.17 -13.04 -7.25
C GLN A 58 10.09 -12.83 -6.18
N ALA A 59 9.23 -13.84 -6.00
CA ALA A 59 8.15 -13.84 -5.01
C ALA A 59 8.66 -13.61 -3.58
N GLN A 60 9.74 -14.29 -3.17
CA GLN A 60 10.32 -14.15 -1.84
C GLN A 60 10.70 -12.69 -1.52
N THR A 61 11.23 -11.97 -2.51
CA THR A 61 11.60 -10.56 -2.37
C THR A 61 10.36 -9.67 -2.27
N ARG A 62 9.27 -10.00 -2.98
CA ARG A 62 7.97 -9.30 -2.83
C ARG A 62 7.43 -9.44 -1.41
N VAL A 63 7.37 -10.67 -0.90
CA VAL A 63 6.94 -10.97 0.49
C VAL A 63 7.77 -10.18 1.49
N SER A 64 9.10 -10.25 1.37
CA SER A 64 10.03 -9.56 2.28
C SER A 64 9.83 -8.03 2.28
N ARG A 65 9.51 -7.43 1.12
CA ARG A 65 9.20 -6.00 1.02
C ARG A 65 7.86 -5.67 1.66
N ILE A 66 6.83 -6.50 1.45
CA ILE A 66 5.51 -6.35 2.06
C ILE A 66 5.64 -6.37 3.59
N GLU A 67 6.30 -7.38 4.14
CA GLU A 67 6.48 -7.55 5.59
C GLU A 67 7.17 -6.34 6.24
N LYS A 68 8.23 -5.83 5.62
CA LYS A 68 8.94 -4.63 6.09
C LYS A 68 8.08 -3.36 6.05
N CYS A 69 7.05 -3.35 5.21
CA CYS A 69 6.16 -2.21 5.05
C CYS A 69 4.88 -2.29 5.91
N ILE A 70 4.58 -3.44 6.52
CA ILE A 70 3.37 -3.65 7.33
C ILE A 70 3.26 -2.57 8.41
N ALA A 71 4.32 -2.36 9.22
CA ALA A 71 4.29 -1.37 10.29
C ALA A 71 3.90 0.04 9.79
N LYS A 72 4.50 0.48 8.67
CA LYS A 72 4.18 1.79 8.07
C LYS A 72 2.73 1.86 7.58
N ILE A 73 2.24 0.79 6.96
CA ILE A 73 0.86 0.72 6.46
C ILE A 73 -0.11 0.81 7.63
N MET A 74 0.16 0.09 8.72
CA MET A 74 -0.63 0.11 9.96
C MET A 74 -0.61 1.50 10.62
N GLU A 75 0.49 2.25 10.49
CA GLU A 75 0.58 3.65 10.91
C GLU A 75 -0.10 4.65 9.94
N GLY A 76 -0.69 4.18 8.83
CA GLY A 76 -1.29 5.03 7.80
C GLY A 76 -0.27 5.81 6.95
N LYS A 77 1.01 5.50 7.07
CA LYS A 77 2.10 6.15 6.34
C LYS A 77 2.23 5.60 4.92
N GLY A 78 2.64 6.46 3.99
CA GLY A 78 3.01 6.04 2.63
C GLY A 78 4.44 5.49 2.57
N PHE A 79 4.78 4.80 1.47
CA PHE A 79 6.14 4.29 1.26
C PHE A 79 7.21 5.40 1.30
N PHE A 80 6.89 6.56 0.72
CA PHE A 80 7.75 7.75 0.68
C PHE A 80 7.55 8.71 1.85
N ASP A 81 6.65 8.38 2.77
CA ASP A 81 6.42 9.12 3.99
C ASP A 81 7.57 8.76 4.95
N ARG A 82 8.37 9.76 5.32
CA ARG A 82 9.58 9.61 6.13
C ARG A 82 9.33 10.07 7.55
#